data_AF-R9KSZ2-F1
#
_entry.id   AF-R9KSZ2-F1
#
_cell.length_a   1.000
_cell.length_b   1.000
_cell.length_c   1.000
_cell.angle_alpha   90.00
_cell.angle_beta   90.00
_cell.angle_gamma   90.00
#
_symmetry.space_group_name_H-M   'P 1'
#
loop_
_entity.id
_entity.type
_entity.pdbx_description
1 polymer ?
#
loop_
_entity_poly.entity_id
_entity_poly.type
_entity_poly.pdbx_seq_one_letter_code
_entity_poly.pdbx_strand_id
1 'polypeptide(L)'
;MNTKTMEGLVGARTNIELLNTPFRVFKEARRKGDTETMKRAMGYVNDFSDKAQEYKEEADVGMEEDAKAAREREKLEREKAIEQRRKEREELEARTEESKDTDNNAEKSANKEADTVEVSKDGKVLLKQTVDAQHTDFEQSTSVNPQNVTGSEPVTYTAVGAVCPPAQTPTISVSV
;
A
#
# COMPACT_ATOMS: atom_id res chain seq x y z
N MET A 1 5.90 20.05 13.26
CA MET A 1 5.20 21.12 12.55
C MET A 1 6.16 22.27 12.43
N ASN A 2 6.30 22.85 11.24
CA ASN A 2 7.17 23.96 10.94
C ASN A 2 6.72 25.20 11.73
N THR A 3 7.68 26.01 12.17
CA THR A 3 7.41 27.24 12.92
C THR A 3 6.61 28.23 12.08
N LYS A 4 6.91 28.34 10.78
CA LYS A 4 6.19 29.20 9.83
C LYS A 4 4.72 28.83 9.70
N THR A 5 4.41 27.53 9.70
CA THR A 5 3.02 27.03 9.67
C THR A 5 2.25 27.46 10.90
N MET A 6 2.86 27.36 12.08
CA MET A 6 2.20 27.76 13.31
C MET A 6 1.99 29.27 13.39
N GLU A 7 3.03 30.04 13.06
CA GLU A 7 2.97 31.50 13.07
C GLU A 7 1.95 32.03 12.07
N GLY A 8 1.98 31.56 10.84
CA GLY A 8 1.05 31.97 9.80
C GLY A 8 -0.40 31.63 10.13
N LEU A 9 -0.69 30.46 10.70
CA LEU A 9 -2.05 30.10 11.13
C LEU A 9 -2.56 31.03 12.26
N VAL A 10 -1.71 31.34 13.23
CA VAL A 10 -2.09 32.22 14.36
C VAL A 10 -2.22 33.67 13.88
N GLY A 11 -1.30 34.14 13.04
CA GLY A 11 -1.32 35.47 12.44
C GLY A 11 -2.57 35.67 11.57
N ALA A 12 -2.90 34.71 10.72
CA ALA A 12 -4.11 34.78 9.89
C ALA A 12 -5.38 34.82 10.75
N ARG A 13 -5.48 33.94 11.75
CA ARG A 13 -6.64 33.88 12.65
C ARG A 13 -6.88 35.20 13.39
N THR A 14 -5.82 35.78 13.96
CA THR A 14 -5.93 37.03 14.73
C THR A 14 -6.35 38.21 13.85
N ASN A 15 -5.80 38.32 12.62
CA ASN A 15 -6.19 39.37 11.68
C ASN A 15 -7.63 39.21 11.18
N ILE A 16 -8.10 37.99 10.93
CA ILE A 16 -9.51 37.73 10.59
C ILE A 16 -10.44 38.13 11.74
N GLU A 17 -10.06 37.82 12.99
CA GLU A 17 -10.85 38.21 14.16
C GLU A 17 -10.93 39.73 14.33
N LEU A 18 -9.84 40.44 14.00
CA LEU A 18 -9.77 41.91 14.02
C LEU A 18 -10.71 42.56 13.00
N LEU A 19 -11.14 41.88 11.93
CA LEU A 19 -12.12 42.39 10.96
C LEU A 19 -13.49 42.68 11.59
N ASN A 20 -13.85 42.02 12.70
CA ASN A 20 -15.15 42.20 13.36
C ASN A 20 -15.38 43.65 13.82
N THR A 21 -14.32 44.32 14.29
CA THR A 21 -14.39 45.68 14.82
C THR A 21 -14.72 46.71 13.73
N PRO A 22 -13.96 46.83 12.62
CA PRO A 22 -14.31 47.76 11.55
C PRO A 22 -15.64 47.41 10.88
N PHE A 23 -16.05 46.13 10.80
CA PHE A 23 -17.39 45.79 10.32
C PHE A 23 -18.52 46.31 11.22
N ARG A 24 -18.32 46.33 12.55
CA ARG A 24 -19.28 46.94 13.49
C ARG A 24 -19.36 48.45 13.27
N VAL A 25 -18.21 49.13 13.21
CA VAL A 25 -18.14 50.58 12.95
C VAL A 25 -18.80 50.94 11.62
N PHE A 26 -18.53 50.18 10.56
CA PHE A 26 -19.16 50.37 9.26
C PHE A 26 -20.68 50.26 9.33
N LYS A 27 -21.21 49.26 10.04
CA LYS A 27 -22.67 49.10 10.21
C LYS A 27 -23.30 50.27 10.96
N GLU A 28 -22.62 50.81 11.97
CA GLU A 28 -23.09 52.00 12.69
C GLU A 28 -23.03 53.26 11.85
N ALA A 29 -21.92 53.49 11.14
CA ALA A 29 -21.73 54.61 10.23
C ALA A 29 -22.79 54.61 9.11
N ARG A 30 -23.06 53.42 8.55
CA ARG A 30 -24.11 53.23 7.54
C ARG A 30 -25.50 53.62 8.05
N ARG A 31 -25.82 53.35 9.31
CA ARG A 31 -27.11 53.75 9.92
C ARG A 31 -27.22 55.27 10.08
N LYS A 32 -26.10 55.94 10.34
CA LYS A 32 -26.02 57.41 10.50
C LYS A 32 -25.90 58.15 9.16
N GLY A 33 -25.64 57.43 8.07
CA GLY A 33 -25.35 58.01 6.74
C GLY A 33 -23.97 58.66 6.64
N ASP A 34 -23.06 58.36 7.57
CA ASP A 34 -21.71 58.91 7.59
C ASP A 34 -20.80 58.11 6.64
N THR A 35 -20.64 58.63 5.43
CA THR A 35 -19.85 57.98 4.38
C THR A 35 -18.34 58.06 4.60
N GLU A 36 -17.86 59.01 5.38
CA GLU A 36 -16.43 59.17 5.65
C GLU A 36 -15.95 58.07 6.60
N THR A 37 -16.66 57.86 7.70
CA THR A 37 -16.34 56.78 8.65
C THR A 37 -16.56 55.40 8.05
N MET A 38 -17.53 55.24 7.13
CA MET A 38 -17.69 54.02 6.35
C MET A 38 -16.44 53.70 5.52
N LYS A 39 -15.92 54.66 4.75
CA LYS A 39 -14.72 54.46 3.91
C LYS A 39 -13.51 54.13 4.77
N ARG A 40 -13.33 54.85 5.89
CA ARG A 40 -12.24 54.60 6.82
C ARG A 40 -12.32 53.20 7.44
N ALA A 41 -13.50 52.77 7.86
CA ALA A 41 -13.70 51.43 8.39
C ALA A 41 -13.36 50.34 7.37
N MET A 42 -13.77 50.51 6.11
CA MET A 42 -13.41 49.59 5.02
C MET A 42 -11.91 49.61 4.69
N GLY A 43 -11.23 50.74 4.86
CA GLY A 43 -9.77 50.81 4.77
C GLY A 43 -9.10 49.84 5.75
N TYR A 44 -9.50 49.87 7.02
CA TYR A 44 -8.99 48.93 8.02
C TYR A 44 -9.33 47.47 7.71
N VAL A 45 -10.51 47.19 7.14
CA VAL A 45 -10.88 45.83 6.68
C VAL A 45 -9.86 45.33 5.66
N ASN A 46 -9.52 46.16 4.66
CA ASN A 46 -8.54 45.79 3.64
C ASN A 46 -7.17 45.53 4.29
N ASP A 47 -6.68 46.43 5.15
CA ASP A 47 -5.38 46.27 5.80
C ASP A 47 -5.26 44.96 6.60
N PHE A 48 -6.31 44.57 7.33
CA PHE A 48 -6.31 43.31 8.09
C PHE A 48 -6.55 42.09 7.19
N SER A 49 -7.33 42.23 6.12
CA SER A 49 -7.55 41.17 5.15
C SER A 49 -6.25 40.82 4.41
N ASP A 50 -5.52 41.84 3.96
CA ASP A 50 -4.26 41.68 3.24
C ASP A 50 -3.22 41.00 4.15
N LYS A 51 -3.06 41.46 5.39
CA LYS A 51 -2.20 40.80 6.38
C LYS A 51 -2.62 39.36 6.68
N ALA A 52 -3.92 39.10 6.81
CA ALA A 52 -4.40 37.74 7.02
C ALA A 52 -4.04 36.82 5.85
N GLN A 53 -4.05 37.35 4.63
CA GLN A 53 -3.63 36.62 3.44
C GLN A 53 -2.13 36.37 3.43
N GLU A 54 -1.30 37.38 3.74
CA GLU A 54 0.16 37.22 3.86
C GLU A 54 0.54 36.11 4.85
N TYR A 55 -0.09 36.09 6.03
CA TYR A 55 0.15 35.04 7.02
C TYR A 55 -0.34 33.66 6.57
N LYS A 56 -1.41 33.60 5.78
CA LYS A 56 -1.87 32.36 5.18
C LYS A 56 -0.84 31.82 4.18
N GLU A 57 -0.30 32.69 3.33
CA GLU A 57 0.74 32.32 2.37
C GLU A 57 2.00 31.80 3.08
N GLU A 58 2.41 32.45 4.17
CA GLU A 58 3.52 31.96 5.02
C GLU A 58 3.22 30.58 5.65
N ALA A 59 1.98 30.36 6.10
CA ALA A 59 1.56 29.08 6.63
C ALA A 59 1.62 27.97 5.58
N ASP A 60 1.17 28.28 4.35
CA ASP A 60 1.15 27.37 3.21
C ASP A 60 2.59 26.97 2.82
N VAL A 61 3.53 27.92 2.79
CA VAL A 61 4.95 27.65 2.57
C VAL A 61 5.52 26.73 3.64
N GLY A 62 5.24 27.00 4.92
CA GLY A 62 5.69 26.15 6.02
C GLY A 62 5.12 24.72 5.92
N MET A 63 3.87 24.59 5.46
CA MET A 63 3.21 23.30 5.30
C MET A 63 3.82 22.49 4.15
N GLU A 64 4.21 23.15 3.06
CA GLU A 64 4.91 22.50 1.96
C GLU A 64 6.29 21.98 2.40
N GLU A 65 7.03 22.77 3.18
CA GLU A 65 8.31 22.37 3.77
C GLU A 65 8.15 21.14 4.70
N ASP A 66 7.14 21.15 5.57
CA ASP A 66 6.81 20.02 6.43
C ASP A 66 6.45 18.76 5.62
N ALA A 67 5.67 18.91 4.56
CA ALA A 67 5.28 17.81 3.68
C ALA A 67 6.49 17.21 2.95
N LYS A 68 7.43 18.03 2.50
CA LYS A 68 8.69 17.57 1.89
C LYS A 68 9.52 16.79 2.92
N ALA A 69 9.71 17.34 4.12
CA ALA A 69 10.45 16.68 5.19
C ALA A 69 9.82 15.34 5.59
N ALA A 70 8.49 15.25 5.64
CA ALA A 70 7.78 14.00 5.92
C ALA A 70 8.02 12.94 4.83
N ARG A 71 7.95 13.32 3.56
CA ARG A 71 8.23 12.43 2.42
C ARG A 71 9.67 11.93 2.43
N GLU A 72 10.63 12.78 2.79
CA GLU A 72 12.04 12.37 2.90
C GLU A 72 12.26 11.37 4.03
N ARG A 73 11.65 11.59 5.19
CA ARG A 73 11.72 10.64 6.31
C ARG A 73 11.13 9.28 5.93
N GLU A 74 9.98 9.28 5.27
CA GLU A 74 9.34 8.04 4.79
C GLU A 74 10.22 7.29 3.77
N LYS A 75 10.86 8.01 2.83
CA LYS A 75 11.81 7.40 1.90
C LYS A 75 13.00 6.77 2.61
N LEU A 76 13.58 7.48 3.58
CA LEU A 76 14.71 6.96 4.36
C LEU A 76 14.31 5.74 5.19
N GLU A 77 13.12 5.73 5.79
CA GLU A 77 12.60 4.56 6.50
C GLU A 77 12.38 3.37 5.56
N ARG A 78 11.83 3.62 4.38
CA ARG A 78 11.66 2.60 3.34
C ARG A 78 13.01 2.04 2.86
N GLU A 79 14.00 2.89 2.63
CA GLU A 79 15.34 2.46 2.23
C GLU A 79 16.01 1.63 3.34
N LYS A 80 15.94 2.07 4.60
CA LYS A 80 16.44 1.30 5.74
C LYS A 80 15.78 -0.07 5.85
N ALA A 81 14.46 -0.15 5.64
CA ALA A 81 13.75 -1.43 5.64
C ALA A 81 14.19 -2.35 4.49
N ILE A 82 14.46 -1.80 3.30
CA ILE A 82 14.98 -2.57 2.16
C ILE A 82 16.41 -3.03 2.44
N GLU A 83 17.27 -2.19 3.00
CA GLU A 83 18.63 -2.56 3.38
C GLU A 83 18.65 -3.65 4.44
N GLN A 84 17.80 -3.57 5.46
CA GLN A 84 17.65 -4.62 6.47
C GLN A 84 17.26 -5.95 5.83
N ARG A 85 16.25 -5.95 4.95
CA ARG A 85 15.85 -7.16 4.22
C ARG A 85 16.97 -7.71 3.33
N ARG A 86 17.77 -6.85 2.70
CA ARG A 86 18.92 -7.27 1.88
C ARG A 86 19.99 -7.94 2.75
N LYS A 87 20.31 -7.35 3.90
CA LYS A 87 21.28 -7.93 4.86
C LYS A 87 20.80 -9.27 5.39
N GLU A 88 19.54 -9.38 5.79
CA GLU A 88 18.95 -10.66 6.23
C GLU A 88 19.03 -11.73 5.13
N ARG A 89 18.76 -11.36 3.88
CA ARG A 89 18.90 -12.28 2.73
C ARG A 89 20.35 -12.71 2.52
N GLU A 90 21.29 -11.78 2.61
CA GLU A 90 22.73 -12.05 2.46
C GLU A 90 23.25 -12.97 3.57
N GLU A 91 22.84 -12.75 4.83
CA GLU A 91 23.18 -13.64 5.95
C GLU A 91 22.60 -15.05 5.79
N LEU A 92 21.35 -15.17 5.32
CA LEU A 92 20.76 -16.47 5.01
C LEU A 92 21.48 -17.17 3.86
N GLU A 93 21.82 -16.42 2.80
CA GLU A 93 22.54 -16.95 1.65
C GLU A 93 23.93 -17.45 2.07
N ALA A 94 24.69 -16.64 2.82
CA ALA A 94 25.99 -17.04 3.38
C ALA A 94 25.89 -18.31 4.25
N ARG A 95 24.86 -18.42 5.11
CA ARG A 95 24.65 -19.62 5.92
C ARG A 95 24.31 -20.86 5.08
N THR A 96 23.56 -20.69 3.97
CA THR A 96 23.26 -21.79 3.06
C THR A 96 24.43 -22.16 2.15
N GLU A 97 25.28 -21.20 1.79
CA GLU A 97 26.53 -21.44 1.06
C GLU A 97 27.49 -22.23 1.96
N GLU A 98 27.65 -21.81 3.22
CA GLU A 98 28.45 -22.53 4.22
C GLU A 98 27.93 -23.95 4.45
N SER A 99 26.61 -24.14 4.56
CA SER A 99 26.04 -25.49 4.70
C SER A 99 26.27 -26.33 3.44
N LYS A 100 26.12 -25.74 2.24
CA LYS A 100 26.42 -26.44 0.98
C LYS A 100 27.90 -26.80 0.87
N ASP A 101 28.83 -25.97 1.33
CA ASP A 101 30.26 -26.30 1.34
C ASP A 101 30.57 -27.46 2.31
N THR A 102 29.87 -27.54 3.44
CA THR A 102 29.94 -28.72 4.32
C THR A 102 29.30 -29.95 3.70
N ASP A 103 28.18 -29.79 2.99
CA ASP A 103 27.47 -30.88 2.32
C ASP A 103 28.22 -31.36 1.06
N ASN A 104 28.94 -30.50 0.34
CA ASN A 104 29.81 -30.89 -0.78
C ASN A 104 31.04 -31.67 -0.32
N ASN A 105 31.54 -31.41 0.90
CA ASN A 105 32.55 -32.25 1.53
C ASN A 105 31.96 -33.60 1.99
N ALA A 106 30.69 -33.61 2.41
CA ALA A 106 29.94 -34.83 2.74
C ALA A 106 29.49 -35.62 1.49
N GLU A 107 29.17 -35.00 0.35
CA GLU A 107 28.73 -35.64 -0.90
C GLU A 107 29.88 -36.38 -1.60
N LYS A 108 31.13 -35.97 -1.37
CA LYS A 108 32.28 -36.82 -1.74
C LYS A 108 32.33 -38.12 -0.94
N SER A 109 31.64 -38.19 0.21
CA SER A 109 31.49 -39.38 1.05
C SER A 109 30.10 -40.03 1.00
N ALA A 110 29.07 -39.34 0.50
CA ALA A 110 27.66 -39.75 0.56
C ALA A 110 27.06 -40.11 -0.80
N ASN A 111 27.90 -40.35 -1.81
CA ASN A 111 27.51 -41.06 -3.04
C ASN A 111 27.35 -42.58 -2.77
N LYS A 112 26.71 -42.93 -1.66
CA LYS A 112 26.47 -44.30 -1.21
C LYS A 112 25.04 -44.33 -0.68
N GLU A 113 24.17 -44.94 -1.47
CA GLU A 113 22.76 -45.27 -1.15
C GLU A 113 21.73 -44.18 -1.48
N ALA A 114 21.63 -43.83 -2.76
CA ALA A 114 20.31 -43.48 -3.30
C ALA A 114 19.42 -44.73 -3.24
N ASP A 115 18.30 -44.67 -2.51
CA ASP A 115 17.31 -45.75 -2.43
C ASP A 115 16.69 -45.96 -3.81
N THR A 116 17.20 -46.96 -4.53
CA THR A 116 16.81 -47.23 -5.90
C THR A 116 15.72 -48.30 -5.86
N VAL A 117 14.48 -47.88 -6.13
CA VAL A 117 13.34 -48.80 -6.16
C VAL A 117 13.35 -49.54 -7.50
N GLU A 118 13.73 -50.83 -7.50
CA GLU A 118 13.66 -51.68 -8.69
C GLU A 118 12.28 -52.32 -8.85
N VAL A 119 11.69 -52.21 -10.03
CA VAL A 119 10.41 -52.88 -10.34
C VAL A 119 10.63 -54.39 -10.46
N SER A 120 9.90 -55.16 -9.66
CA SER A 120 9.90 -56.64 -9.66
C SER A 120 9.67 -57.22 -11.06
N LYS A 121 10.25 -58.40 -11.32
CA LYS A 121 10.18 -59.09 -12.62
C LYS A 121 8.75 -59.30 -13.10
N ASP A 122 7.83 -59.64 -12.19
CA ASP A 122 6.41 -59.85 -12.51
C ASP A 122 5.69 -58.54 -12.87
N GLY A 123 6.07 -57.43 -12.22
CA GLY A 123 5.57 -56.09 -12.54
C GLY A 123 5.96 -55.62 -13.94
N LYS A 124 7.14 -56.03 -14.43
CA LYS A 124 7.56 -55.76 -15.82
C LYS A 124 6.76 -56.55 -16.86
N VAL A 125 6.22 -57.72 -16.51
CA VAL A 125 5.38 -58.52 -17.42
C VAL A 125 3.98 -57.92 -17.54
N LEU A 126 3.41 -57.45 -16.42
CA LEU A 126 2.12 -56.74 -16.41
C LEU A 126 2.18 -55.43 -17.22
N LEU A 127 3.29 -54.70 -17.16
CA LEU A 127 3.49 -53.48 -17.95
C LEU A 127 3.44 -53.76 -19.47
N LYS A 128 3.92 -54.92 -19.93
CA LYS A 128 3.85 -55.31 -21.35
C LYS A 128 2.43 -55.72 -21.75
N GLN A 129 1.71 -56.41 -20.87
CA GLN A 129 0.31 -56.82 -21.14
C GLN A 129 -0.66 -55.63 -21.26
N THR A 130 -0.37 -54.50 -20.63
CA THR A 130 -1.20 -53.29 -20.75
C THR A 130 -0.91 -52.45 -21.99
N VAL A 131 0.24 -52.63 -22.65
CA VAL A 131 0.62 -51.84 -23.84
C VAL A 131 0.00 -52.42 -25.12
N ASP A 132 -0.23 -53.73 -25.19
CA ASP A 132 -0.80 -54.39 -26.38
C ASP A 132 -2.34 -54.36 -26.44
N ALA A 133 -3.02 -53.78 -25.45
CA ALA A 133 -4.48 -53.79 -25.33
C ALA A 133 -5.19 -52.45 -25.52
N GLN A 134 -4.50 -51.35 -25.87
CA GLN A 134 -5.15 -50.09 -26.26
C GLN A 134 -4.45 -49.43 -27.44
N HIS A 135 -4.87 -49.82 -28.63
CA HIS A 135 -4.84 -48.97 -29.81
C HIS A 135 -6.28 -48.52 -30.09
N THR A 136 -6.73 -47.46 -29.41
CA THR A 136 -7.76 -46.54 -29.93
C THR A 136 -7.49 -45.16 -29.36
N ASP A 137 -6.92 -44.32 -30.21
CA ASP A 137 -7.07 -42.87 -30.28
C ASP A 137 -7.04 -42.09 -28.95
N PHE A 138 -5.86 -41.56 -28.61
CA PHE A 138 -5.80 -40.31 -27.86
C PHE A 138 -4.69 -39.44 -28.42
N GLU A 139 -5.10 -38.48 -29.25
CA GLU A 139 -4.23 -37.46 -29.80
C GLU A 139 -3.50 -36.70 -28.69
N GLN A 140 -2.20 -36.54 -28.92
CA GLN A 140 -1.31 -35.61 -28.24
C GLN A 140 -1.92 -34.20 -28.24
N SER A 141 -2.56 -33.82 -27.13
CA SER A 141 -3.02 -32.44 -26.92
C SER A 141 -3.01 -32.08 -25.44
N THR A 142 -1.83 -31.84 -24.87
CA THR A 142 -1.70 -30.93 -23.72
C THR A 142 -1.19 -29.58 -24.19
N SER A 143 -2.04 -28.90 -24.97
CA SER A 143 -2.19 -27.44 -24.87
C SER A 143 -3.34 -27.23 -23.89
N VAL A 144 -3.03 -26.84 -22.65
CA VAL A 144 -4.05 -26.60 -21.63
C VAL A 144 -4.63 -25.22 -21.88
N ASN A 145 -5.68 -25.16 -22.70
CA ASN A 145 -6.55 -23.99 -22.81
C ASN A 145 -7.53 -24.00 -21.61
N PRO A 146 -7.70 -22.89 -20.87
CA PRO A 146 -8.36 -22.88 -19.56
C PRO A 146 -9.88 -22.75 -19.70
N GLN A 147 -10.54 -23.74 -20.30
CA GLN A 147 -12.00 -23.73 -20.45
C GLN A 147 -12.59 -25.15 -20.41
N ASN A 148 -12.50 -25.85 -19.27
CA ASN A 148 -13.57 -26.72 -18.78
C ASN A 148 -13.26 -27.27 -17.38
N VAL A 149 -13.59 -26.51 -16.34
CA VAL A 149 -13.97 -27.07 -15.03
C VAL A 149 -15.35 -26.52 -14.75
N THR A 150 -16.35 -27.13 -15.36
CA THR A 150 -17.75 -26.86 -15.07
C THR A 150 -18.17 -27.69 -13.87
N GLY A 151 -18.32 -27.04 -12.70
CA GLY A 151 -19.33 -27.46 -11.72
C GLY A 151 -18.99 -27.50 -10.23
N SER A 152 -17.77 -27.23 -9.78
CA SER A 152 -17.51 -27.17 -8.32
C SER A 152 -16.88 -25.85 -7.90
N GLU A 153 -17.62 -25.07 -7.13
CA GLU A 153 -17.10 -23.88 -6.45
C GLU A 153 -15.95 -24.30 -5.50
N PRO A 154 -14.88 -23.49 -5.40
CA PRO A 154 -13.78 -23.78 -4.50
C PRO A 154 -14.25 -23.74 -3.04
N VAL A 155 -14.27 -24.89 -2.37
CA VAL A 155 -14.64 -25.03 -0.96
C VAL A 155 -13.45 -24.66 -0.07
N THR A 156 -13.67 -23.75 0.88
CA THR A 156 -12.63 -23.38 1.87
C THR A 156 -12.92 -24.04 3.21
N TYR A 157 -11.87 -24.48 3.91
CA TYR A 157 -11.97 -25.17 5.22
C TYR A 157 -11.37 -24.32 6.33
N THR A 158 -11.99 -24.38 7.51
CA THR A 158 -11.48 -23.78 8.75
C THR A 158 -10.36 -24.64 9.35
N ALA A 159 -9.56 -24.08 10.27
CA ALA A 159 -8.46 -24.80 10.93
C ALA A 159 -8.89 -26.08 11.68
N VAL A 160 -10.19 -26.24 11.96
CA VAL A 160 -10.79 -27.39 12.63
C VAL A 160 -11.41 -28.40 11.64
N GLY A 161 -11.25 -28.19 10.33
CA GLY A 161 -11.73 -29.07 9.27
C GLY A 161 -13.20 -28.88 8.86
N ALA A 162 -13.89 -27.87 9.36
CA ALA A 162 -15.26 -27.55 8.97
C ALA A 162 -15.30 -26.67 7.70
N VAL A 163 -16.26 -26.91 6.82
CA VAL A 163 -16.51 -26.14 5.59
C VAL A 163 -16.94 -24.70 5.94
N CYS A 164 -16.24 -23.71 5.39
CA CYS A 164 -16.56 -22.30 5.56
C CYS A 164 -17.51 -21.84 4.43
N PRO A 165 -18.71 -21.32 4.75
CA PRO A 165 -19.60 -20.79 3.73
C PRO A 165 -19.00 -19.52 3.09
N PRO A 166 -19.21 -19.28 1.78
CA PRO A 166 -18.71 -18.09 1.11
C PRO A 166 -19.34 -16.83 1.73
N ALA A 167 -18.53 -15.81 2.00
CA ALA A 167 -19.00 -14.54 2.52
C ALA A 167 -19.88 -13.83 1.47
N GLN A 168 -21.07 -13.40 1.88
CA GLN A 168 -21.99 -12.65 1.02
C GLN A 168 -21.31 -11.35 0.54
N THR A 169 -21.32 -11.12 -0.77
CA THR A 169 -20.82 -9.87 -1.35
C THR A 169 -21.81 -8.74 -1.04
N PRO A 170 -21.34 -7.54 -0.63
CA PRO A 170 -22.24 -6.42 -0.39
C PRO A 170 -22.80 -5.90 -1.72
N THR A 171 -24.13 -5.88 -1.85
CA THR A 171 -24.84 -5.29 -3.00
C THR A 171 -24.77 -3.76 -2.94
N ILE A 172 -24.09 -3.13 -3.89
CA ILE A 172 -24.05 -1.67 -4.04
C ILE A 172 -25.07 -1.27 -5.11
N SER A 173 -26.11 -0.53 -4.72
CA SER A 173 -27.10 0.05 -5.63
C SER A 173 -26.74 1.49 -5.96
N VAL A 174 -26.60 1.82 -7.25
CA VAL A 174 -26.48 3.21 -7.74
C VAL A 174 -27.78 3.58 -8.42
N SER A 175 -28.44 4.65 -7.95
CA SER A 175 -29.65 5.21 -8.56
C SER A 175 -29.26 6.34 -9.50
N VAL A 176 -29.82 6.35 -10.72
CA VAL A 176 -29.67 7.42 -11.72
C VAL A 176 -30.75 8.48 -11.51
#